data_AF-A0A1H4I6J1-F1
#
_entry.id   AF-A0A1H4I6J1-F1
#
_cell.length_a   1.000
_cell.length_b   1.000
_cell.length_c   1.000
_cell.angle_alpha   90.00
_cell.angle_beta   90.00
_cell.angle_gamma   90.00
#
_symmetry.space_group_name_H-M   'P 1'
#
loop_
_entity.id
_entity.type
_entity.pdbx_description
1 polymer ?
#
loop_
_entity_poly.entity_id
_entity_poly.type
_entity_poly.pdbx_seq_one_letter_code
_entity_poly.pdbx_strand_id
1 'polypeptide(L)'
;MSTPSGGIGTDDSRTLPPLTTLGVSAEPHVITAPARTGTDIELRIHTRLTAFDVVAGPWAPAASGFAVTVVVYFVDTATGRPRYLPIAEPHEWARAIFSAIDARQGYFLGAVDPDTGEHRDGQLAYRLYLDPARRAIRAPRQVVACPHYRLHSDDDGPEIRIATTA
;
A
#
# COMPACT_ATOMS: atom_id res chain seq x y z
N MET A 1 -1.90 14.18 30.91
CA MET A 1 -0.80 13.76 30.02
C MET A 1 -1.40 13.52 28.65
N SER A 2 -1.16 14.43 27.71
CA SER A 2 -1.69 14.36 26.36
C SER A 2 -0.66 13.66 25.47
N THR A 3 -1.03 12.58 24.80
CA THR A 3 -0.21 11.95 23.77
C THR A 3 -0.12 12.90 22.56
N PRO A 4 1.07 13.12 21.96
CA PRO A 4 1.14 13.84 20.71
C PRO A 4 0.55 12.96 19.61
N SER A 5 -0.58 13.37 19.05
CA SER A 5 -1.08 12.86 17.78
C SER A 5 -0.02 13.15 16.71
N GLY A 6 0.78 12.14 16.36
CA GLY A 6 1.79 12.19 15.31
C GLY A 6 1.13 12.28 13.93
N GLY A 7 0.60 13.46 13.62
CA GLY A 7 0.18 13.80 12.27
C GLY A 7 1.36 13.72 11.32
N ILE A 8 1.08 13.30 10.09
CA ILE A 8 2.02 13.26 8.96
C ILE A 8 2.45 14.71 8.67
N GLY A 9 3.51 15.18 9.36
CA GLY A 9 4.03 16.54 9.25
C GLY A 9 4.58 16.83 7.86
N THR A 10 4.24 18.02 7.36
CA THR A 10 4.65 18.62 6.10
C THR A 10 6.14 18.96 6.12
N ASP A 11 6.95 18.07 5.57
CA ASP A 11 8.34 18.33 5.20
C ASP A 11 8.48 18.01 3.71
N ASP A 12 9.26 18.79 2.96
CA ASP A 12 9.25 18.86 1.48
C ASP A 12 9.65 17.53 0.78
N SER A 13 10.11 16.53 1.53
CA SER A 13 10.37 15.15 1.05
C SER A 13 9.17 14.21 1.17
N ARG A 14 8.03 14.70 1.68
CA ARG A 14 6.86 13.91 2.11
C ARG A 14 5.61 14.13 1.26
N THR A 15 5.76 14.67 0.06
CA THR A 15 4.60 14.89 -0.80
C THR A 15 4.05 13.54 -1.27
N LEU A 16 2.80 13.24 -0.92
CA LEU A 16 2.12 12.03 -1.42
C LEU A 16 2.09 12.04 -2.95
N PRO A 17 2.20 10.86 -3.60
CA PRO A 17 2.11 10.79 -5.04
C PRO A 17 0.75 11.31 -5.50
N PRO A 18 0.69 12.22 -6.49
CA PRO A 18 -0.59 12.69 -7.00
C PRO A 18 -1.20 11.60 -7.88
N LEU A 19 -1.92 10.65 -7.29
CA LEU A 19 -2.45 9.48 -7.99
C LEU A 19 -3.42 9.83 -9.14
N THR A 20 -4.00 11.03 -9.14
CA THR A 20 -4.83 11.57 -10.24
C THR A 20 -4.05 12.02 -11.47
N THR A 21 -2.77 12.38 -11.31
CA THR A 21 -1.89 12.83 -12.40
C THR A 21 -0.71 11.89 -12.64
N LEU A 22 -0.49 10.91 -11.76
CA LEU A 22 0.53 9.89 -11.92
C LEU A 22 0.32 9.19 -13.26
N GLY A 23 1.38 9.19 -14.08
CA GLY A 23 1.43 8.49 -15.36
C GLY A 23 1.73 7.00 -15.16
N VAL A 24 1.42 6.20 -16.17
CA VAL A 24 1.91 4.82 -16.23
C VAL A 24 3.43 4.87 -16.39
N SER A 25 4.16 4.26 -15.47
CA SER A 25 5.62 4.28 -15.46
C SER A 25 6.17 3.00 -14.85
N ALA A 26 7.26 2.50 -15.42
CA ALA A 26 8.05 1.42 -14.83
C ALA A 26 8.86 1.91 -13.62
N GLU A 27 9.23 3.19 -13.61
CA GLU A 27 9.94 3.80 -12.48
C GLU A 27 8.94 4.20 -11.39
N PRO A 28 9.09 3.68 -10.15
CA PRO A 28 8.23 4.06 -9.05
C PRO A 28 8.53 5.48 -8.58
N HIS A 29 7.49 6.19 -8.18
CA HIS A 29 7.63 7.37 -7.34
C HIS A 29 8.07 6.93 -5.94
N VAL A 30 9.19 7.48 -5.47
CA VAL A 30 9.82 7.09 -4.20
C VAL A 30 9.63 8.20 -3.16
N ILE A 31 9.09 7.83 -2.00
CA ILE A 31 9.08 8.66 -0.80
C ILE A 31 9.99 7.99 0.24
N THR A 32 10.84 8.80 0.85
CA THR A 32 11.67 8.43 2.00
C THR A 32 11.19 9.21 3.22
N ALA A 33 10.98 8.53 4.34
CA ALA A 33 10.60 9.15 5.60
C ALA A 33 11.34 8.50 6.76
N PRO A 34 11.68 9.23 7.83
CA PRO A 34 12.17 8.59 9.05
C PRO A 34 11.09 7.66 9.60
N ALA A 35 11.47 6.43 9.95
CA ALA A 35 10.56 5.50 10.57
C ALA A 35 10.23 5.95 12.00
N ARG A 36 9.00 5.76 12.45
CA ARG A 36 8.61 6.06 13.84
C ARG A 36 9.27 5.11 14.85
N THR A 37 9.79 3.99 14.38
CA THR A 37 10.30 2.88 15.20
C THR A 37 11.80 2.93 15.52
N GLY A 38 12.49 4.03 15.23
CA GLY A 38 13.89 4.22 15.65
C GLY A 38 14.57 5.37 14.91
N THR A 39 15.70 5.84 15.43
CA THR A 39 16.44 6.97 14.85
C THR A 39 17.25 6.60 13.60
N ASP A 40 17.62 5.33 13.45
CA ASP A 40 18.51 4.84 12.37
C ASP A 40 17.77 3.98 11.33
N ILE A 41 16.46 4.15 11.24
CA ILE A 41 15.60 3.42 10.33
C ILE A 41 14.84 4.42 9.45
N GLU A 42 14.94 4.21 8.15
CA GLU A 42 14.17 4.93 7.13
C GLU A 42 13.06 4.04 6.61
N LEU A 43 11.90 4.62 6.36
CA LEU A 43 10.82 4.00 5.60
C LEU A 43 10.94 4.43 4.13
N ARG A 44 10.98 3.45 3.23
CA ARG A 44 10.93 3.65 1.79
C ARG A 44 9.59 3.20 1.24
N ILE A 45 8.98 4.07 0.46
CA ILE A 45 7.64 3.87 -0.09
C ILE A 45 7.74 4.05 -1.58
N HIS A 46 7.58 2.96 -2.32
CA HIS A 46 7.61 2.95 -3.77
C HIS A 46 6.19 2.86 -4.29
N THR A 47 5.75 3.86 -5.06
CA THR A 47 4.42 3.88 -5.67
C THR A 47 4.55 3.85 -7.17
N ARG A 48 3.88 2.91 -7.83
CA ARG A 48 3.82 2.82 -9.29
C ARG A 48 2.39 2.61 -9.77
N LEU A 49 2.13 3.07 -11.00
CA LEU A 49 0.87 2.88 -11.69
C LEU A 49 1.10 2.01 -12.93
N THR A 50 0.44 0.86 -12.99
CA THR A 50 0.53 -0.06 -14.13
C THR A 50 -0.84 -0.19 -14.78
N ALA A 51 -0.92 -0.02 -16.10
CA ALA A 51 -2.16 -0.30 -16.83
C ALA A 51 -2.39 -1.82 -16.94
N PHE A 52 -3.66 -2.23 -16.94
CA PHE A 52 -4.06 -3.59 -17.31
C PHE A 52 -5.21 -3.54 -18.31
N ASP A 53 -5.24 -4.53 -19.19
CA ASP A 53 -6.35 -4.82 -20.08
C ASP A 53 -6.49 -6.33 -20.16
N VAL A 54 -7.58 -6.85 -19.59
CA VAL A 54 -7.82 -8.28 -19.46
C VAL A 54 -9.11 -8.66 -20.15
N VAL A 55 -9.02 -9.72 -20.97
CA VAL A 55 -10.17 -10.29 -21.65
C VAL A 55 -11.13 -10.95 -20.65
N ALA A 56 -12.36 -11.18 -21.11
CA ALA A 56 -13.32 -11.94 -20.33
C ALA A 56 -12.83 -13.38 -20.11
N GLY A 57 -12.98 -13.85 -18.87
CA GLY A 57 -12.76 -15.26 -18.51
C GLY A 57 -14.08 -15.92 -18.13
N PRO A 58 -14.08 -17.23 -17.85
CA PRO A 58 -15.26 -17.91 -17.32
C PRO A 58 -15.76 -17.20 -16.05
N TRP A 59 -16.99 -16.68 -16.08
CA TRP A 59 -17.63 -15.98 -14.96
C TRP A 59 -16.96 -14.68 -14.53
N ALA A 60 -16.08 -14.10 -15.36
CA ALA A 60 -15.43 -12.83 -15.11
C ALA A 60 -15.49 -11.96 -16.38
N PRO A 61 -16.14 -10.78 -16.34
CA PRO A 61 -16.19 -9.88 -17.50
C PRO A 61 -14.80 -9.36 -17.85
N ALA A 62 -14.62 -8.91 -19.09
CA ALA A 62 -13.43 -8.15 -19.47
C ALA A 62 -13.32 -6.90 -18.58
N ALA A 63 -12.09 -6.51 -18.28
CA ALA A 63 -11.82 -5.35 -17.45
C ALA A 63 -10.54 -4.66 -17.92
N SER A 64 -10.54 -3.34 -17.91
CA SER A 64 -9.34 -2.53 -18.15
C SER A 64 -9.27 -1.42 -17.12
N GLY A 65 -8.07 -0.90 -16.90
CA GLY A 65 -7.84 0.12 -15.90
C GLY A 65 -6.39 0.15 -15.43
N PHE A 66 -6.21 0.49 -14.15
CA PHE A 66 -4.89 0.67 -13.57
C PHE A 66 -4.75 -0.03 -12.22
N ALA A 67 -3.58 -0.59 -11.95
CA ALA A 67 -3.15 -1.05 -10.64
C ALA A 67 -2.18 -0.01 -10.06
N VAL A 68 -2.59 0.65 -8.97
CA VAL A 68 -1.68 1.41 -8.11
C VAL A 68 -1.03 0.40 -7.18
N THR A 69 0.28 0.22 -7.29
CA THR A 69 1.05 -0.64 -6.41
C THR A 69 1.87 0.24 -5.47
N VAL A 70 1.73 0.02 -4.17
CA VAL A 70 2.57 0.63 -3.14
C VAL A 70 3.39 -0.49 -2.50
N VAL A 71 4.70 -0.35 -2.50
CA VAL A 71 5.61 -1.23 -1.76
C VAL A 71 6.25 -0.41 -0.66
N VAL A 72 6.11 -0.88 0.58
CA VAL A 72 6.66 -0.20 1.76
C VAL A 72 7.61 -1.12 2.48
N TYR A 73 8.79 -0.61 2.83
CA TYR A 73 9.79 -1.35 3.58
C TYR A 73 10.66 -0.44 4.42
N PHE A 74 11.15 -0.99 5.53
CA PHE A 74 12.10 -0.30 6.39
C PHE A 74 13.51 -0.60 5.95
N VAL A 75 14.38 0.40 6.00
CA VAL A 75 15.78 0.32 5.62
C VAL A 75 16.62 0.82 6.78
N ASP A 76 17.61 0.04 7.16
CA ASP A 76 18.66 0.47 8.07
C ASP A 76 19.54 1.52 7.38
N THR A 77 19.63 2.72 7.97
CA THR A 77 20.30 3.85 7.31
C THR A 77 21.82 3.65 7.19
N ALA A 78 22.43 2.86 8.08
CA ALA A 78 23.86 2.59 8.06
C ALA A 78 24.25 1.53 7.00
N THR A 79 23.40 0.52 6.80
CA THR A 79 23.70 -0.64 5.95
C THR A 79 22.93 -0.66 4.64
N GLY A 80 21.87 0.14 4.52
CA GLY A 80 20.96 0.14 3.37
C GLY A 80 20.11 -1.12 3.23
N ARG A 81 20.12 -2.01 4.25
CA ARG A 81 19.44 -3.31 4.18
C ARG A 81 18.00 -3.21 4.67
N PRO A 82 17.05 -3.95 4.04
CA PRO A 82 15.70 -4.06 4.55
C PRO A 82 15.68 -4.66 5.96
N ARG A 83 14.80 -4.13 6.82
CA ARG A 83 14.52 -4.70 8.14
C ARG A 83 13.05 -5.06 8.27
N TYR A 84 12.79 -6.19 8.92
CA TYR A 84 11.43 -6.58 9.27
C TYR A 84 11.02 -5.91 10.58
N LEU A 85 10.05 -5.01 10.51
CA LEU A 85 9.50 -4.26 11.64
C LEU A 85 7.96 -4.33 11.62
N PRO A 86 7.28 -3.93 12.70
CA PRO A 86 5.82 -4.00 12.78
C PRO A 86 5.11 -3.30 11.61
N ILE A 87 4.07 -3.96 11.08
CA ILE A 87 3.40 -3.57 9.84
C ILE A 87 2.45 -2.36 9.97
N ALA A 88 2.25 -1.84 11.18
CA ALA A 88 1.29 -0.76 11.44
C ALA A 88 1.61 0.52 10.65
N GLU A 89 2.88 0.96 10.69
CA GLU A 89 3.32 2.15 9.97
C GLU A 89 3.25 1.98 8.44
N PRO A 90 3.71 0.85 7.85
CA PRO A 90 3.45 0.55 6.44
C PRO A 90 1.97 0.59 6.03
N HIS A 91 1.06 0.06 6.87
CA HIS A 91 -0.38 0.13 6.62
C HIS A 91 -0.90 1.56 6.57
N GLU A 92 -0.50 2.40 7.52
CA GLU A 92 -0.92 3.80 7.55
C GLU A 92 -0.46 4.56 6.30
N TRP A 93 0.77 4.32 5.84
CA TRP A 93 1.27 4.93 4.62
C TRP A 93 0.51 4.49 3.36
N ALA A 94 0.26 3.18 3.21
CA ALA A 94 -0.52 2.67 2.09
C ALA A 94 -1.94 3.26 2.08
N ARG A 95 -2.60 3.36 3.26
CA ARG A 95 -3.92 3.99 3.40
C ARG A 95 -3.89 5.47 3.05
N ALA A 96 -2.90 6.21 3.54
CA ALA A 96 -2.76 7.64 3.23
C ALA A 96 -2.61 7.86 1.72
N ILE A 97 -1.81 7.04 1.04
CA ILE A 97 -1.64 7.11 -0.41
C ILE A 97 -2.95 6.81 -1.14
N PHE A 98 -3.67 5.73 -0.77
CA PHE A 98 -4.94 5.39 -1.41
C PHE A 98 -6.05 6.44 -1.14
N SER A 99 -6.03 7.07 0.03
CA SER A 99 -6.99 8.13 0.38
C SER A 99 -6.87 9.38 -0.50
N ALA A 100 -5.72 9.59 -1.16
CA ALA A 100 -5.51 10.72 -2.07
C ALA A 100 -6.47 10.72 -3.29
N ILE A 101 -7.13 9.58 -3.56
CA ILE A 101 -8.18 9.45 -4.58
C ILE A 101 -9.52 9.00 -3.99
N ASP A 102 -9.76 9.34 -2.72
CA ASP A 102 -10.96 9.00 -1.94
C ASP A 102 -11.27 7.49 -1.96
N ALA A 103 -10.24 6.66 -2.17
CA ALA A 103 -10.39 5.22 -2.16
C ALA A 103 -10.45 4.74 -0.71
N ARG A 104 -11.65 4.38 -0.25
CA ARG A 104 -11.88 3.67 1.02
C ARG A 104 -11.50 2.17 0.96
N GLN A 105 -10.84 1.77 -0.11
CA GLN A 105 -10.53 0.37 -0.39
C GLN A 105 -9.11 0.25 -0.90
N GLY A 106 -8.53 -0.91 -0.63
CA GLY A 106 -7.19 -1.31 -1.05
C GLY A 106 -6.97 -2.74 -0.58
N TYR A 107 -5.87 -3.32 -1.00
CA TYR A 107 -5.51 -4.68 -0.68
C TYR A 107 -4.10 -4.73 -0.10
N PHE A 108 -3.93 -5.45 1.00
CA PHE A 108 -2.65 -5.91 1.50
C PHE A 108 -2.34 -7.27 0.87
N LEU A 109 -1.17 -7.40 0.27
CA LEU A 109 -0.74 -8.61 -0.43
C LEU A 109 0.27 -9.44 0.38
N GLY A 110 0.85 -8.87 1.43
CA GLY A 110 1.90 -9.50 2.21
C GLY A 110 3.30 -9.12 1.75
N ALA A 111 4.28 -9.89 2.21
CA ALA A 111 5.68 -9.75 1.85
C ALA A 111 5.96 -10.44 0.51
N VAL A 112 5.38 -9.95 -0.57
CA VAL A 112 5.44 -10.58 -1.90
C VAL A 112 5.65 -9.55 -3.00
N ASP A 113 6.21 -10.01 -4.11
CA ASP A 113 6.17 -9.32 -5.38
C ASP A 113 4.70 -9.30 -5.85
N PRO A 114 4.12 -8.11 -6.07
CA PRO A 114 2.70 -8.01 -6.39
C PRO A 114 2.37 -8.51 -7.81
N ASP A 115 3.35 -8.62 -8.71
CA ASP A 115 3.14 -9.10 -10.08
C ASP A 115 3.34 -10.60 -10.20
N THR A 116 4.34 -11.16 -9.51
CA THR A 116 4.68 -12.60 -9.60
C THR A 116 4.16 -13.43 -8.43
N GLY A 117 3.85 -12.81 -7.30
CA GLY A 117 3.49 -13.49 -6.04
C GLY A 117 4.68 -14.09 -5.31
N GLU A 118 5.90 -13.93 -5.80
CA GLU A 118 7.12 -14.44 -5.15
C GLU A 118 7.39 -13.73 -3.83
N HIS A 119 7.99 -14.41 -2.86
CA HIS A 119 8.30 -13.80 -1.58
C HIS A 119 9.33 -12.67 -1.70
N ARG A 120 9.12 -11.57 -0.95
CA ARG A 120 10.03 -10.43 -0.87
C ARG A 120 10.28 -10.08 0.59
N ASP A 121 11.47 -10.44 1.08
CA ASP A 121 11.86 -10.20 2.46
C ASP A 121 11.80 -8.71 2.83
N GLY A 122 11.05 -8.41 3.89
CA GLY A 122 10.94 -7.06 4.45
C GLY A 122 10.16 -6.05 3.59
N GLN A 123 9.61 -6.46 2.44
CA GLN A 123 8.88 -5.58 1.53
C GLN A 123 7.40 -5.91 1.51
N LEU A 124 6.59 -5.01 2.05
CA LEU A 124 5.14 -5.18 2.13
C LEU A 124 4.48 -4.54 0.92
N ALA A 125 3.73 -5.34 0.17
CA ALA A 125 3.03 -4.90 -1.03
C ALA A 125 1.55 -4.60 -0.76
N TYR A 126 1.08 -3.55 -1.39
CA TYR A 126 -0.30 -3.09 -1.37
C TYR A 126 -0.76 -2.78 -2.78
N ARG A 127 -2.04 -3.04 -3.08
CA ARG A 127 -2.64 -2.69 -4.35
C ARG A 127 -3.99 -2.00 -4.20
N LEU A 128 -4.22 -1.04 -5.08
CA LEU A 128 -5.53 -0.45 -5.37
C LEU A 128 -5.77 -0.55 -6.87
N TYR A 129 -6.98 -0.94 -7.25
CA TYR A 129 -7.39 -1.06 -8.64
C TYR A 129 -8.34 0.07 -9.01
N LEU A 130 -8.09 0.65 -10.17
CA LEU A 130 -8.85 1.76 -10.72
C LEU A 130 -9.43 1.38 -12.08
N ASP A 131 -10.62 1.88 -12.39
CA ASP A 131 -11.17 1.84 -13.75
C ASP A 131 -10.47 2.87 -14.68
N PRO A 132 -10.78 2.91 -15.99
CA PRO A 132 -10.19 3.88 -16.91
C PRO A 132 -10.48 5.35 -16.55
N ALA A 133 -11.52 5.61 -15.76
CA ALA A 133 -11.87 6.93 -15.24
C ALA A 133 -11.21 7.23 -13.87
N ARG A 134 -10.22 6.42 -13.46
CA ARG A 134 -9.49 6.50 -12.18
C ARG A 134 -10.36 6.36 -10.93
N ARG A 135 -11.50 5.66 -11.03
CA ARG A 135 -12.37 5.36 -9.89
C ARG A 135 -11.98 4.02 -9.29
N ALA A 136 -12.00 3.95 -7.96
CA ALA A 136 -11.66 2.72 -7.25
C ALA A 136 -12.64 1.59 -7.59
N ILE A 137 -12.10 0.43 -7.98
CA ILE A 137 -12.85 -0.81 -8.25
C ILE A 137 -12.30 -1.96 -7.39
N ARG A 138 -13.09 -3.04 -7.27
CA ARG A 138 -12.58 -4.30 -6.70
C ARG A 138 -11.55 -4.91 -7.64
N ALA A 139 -10.62 -5.68 -7.07
CA ALA A 139 -9.62 -6.41 -7.84
C ALA A 139 -10.30 -7.31 -8.90
N PRO A 140 -10.04 -7.10 -10.19
CA PRO A 140 -10.49 -8.04 -11.23
C PRO A 140 -9.84 -9.40 -10.99
N ARG A 141 -10.62 -10.49 -11.06
CA ARG A 141 -10.11 -11.83 -10.78
C ARG A 141 -8.94 -12.23 -11.67
N GLN A 142 -8.94 -11.74 -12.91
CA GLN A 142 -7.90 -12.04 -13.90
C GLN A 142 -6.53 -11.42 -13.58
N VAL A 143 -6.44 -10.40 -12.72
CA VAL A 143 -5.17 -9.73 -12.38
C VAL A 143 -4.65 -10.09 -10.99
N VAL A 144 -5.34 -10.98 -10.28
CA VAL A 144 -4.98 -11.44 -8.93
C VAL A 144 -4.05 -12.65 -9.05
N ALA A 145 -2.75 -12.42 -8.86
CA ALA A 145 -1.72 -13.48 -8.88
C ALA A 145 -1.37 -14.03 -7.48
N CYS A 146 -1.74 -13.31 -6.41
CA CYS A 146 -1.43 -13.65 -5.03
C CYS A 146 -2.63 -13.34 -4.11
N PRO A 147 -2.63 -13.80 -2.84
CA PRO A 147 -3.67 -13.44 -1.89
C PRO A 147 -3.83 -11.92 -1.76
N HIS A 148 -5.07 -11.45 -1.81
CA HIS A 148 -5.44 -10.04 -1.64
C HIS A 148 -6.33 -9.90 -0.40
N TYR A 149 -5.75 -9.44 0.70
CA TYR A 149 -6.49 -9.18 1.93
C TYR A 149 -7.00 -7.75 1.92
N ARG A 150 -8.27 -7.54 2.29
CA ARG A 150 -8.82 -6.18 2.30
C ARG A 150 -8.03 -5.32 3.30
N LEU A 151 -7.50 -4.21 2.82
CA LEU A 151 -6.90 -3.19 3.67
C LEU A 151 -8.06 -2.41 4.29
N HIS A 152 -8.36 -2.70 5.56
CA HIS A 152 -9.40 -1.99 6.30
C HIS A 152 -9.01 -0.52 6.44
N SER A 153 -9.98 0.39 6.35
CA SER A 153 -9.81 1.76 6.81
C SER A 153 -9.75 1.74 8.36
N ASP A 154 -9.05 2.69 8.97
CA ASP A 154 -9.01 2.80 10.46
C ASP A 154 -10.40 3.03 11.08
N ASP A 155 -11.41 3.36 10.27
CA ASP A 155 -12.78 3.64 10.68
C ASP A 155 -13.72 2.40 10.67
N ASP A 156 -13.21 1.20 10.37
CA ASP A 156 -14.05 0.05 9.98
C ASP A 156 -13.82 -1.23 10.84
N GLY A 157 -13.45 -1.09 12.12
CA GLY A 157 -13.24 -2.24 13.01
C GLY A 157 -13.84 -2.08 14.41
N PRO A 158 -14.76 -2.95 14.87
CA PRO A 158 -14.97 -3.15 16.29
C PRO A 158 -13.72 -3.79 16.90
N GLU A 159 -13.29 -3.27 18.05
CA GLU A 159 -12.24 -3.82 18.90
C GLU A 159 -12.57 -5.30 19.23
N ILE A 160 -11.84 -6.27 18.66
CA ILE A 160 -11.95 -7.66 19.08
C ILE A 160 -11.28 -7.77 20.46
N ARG A 161 -12.08 -7.58 21.52
CA ARG A 161 -11.68 -7.90 22.88
C ARG A 161 -11.83 -9.41 23.08
N ILE A 162 -10.71 -10.12 23.11
CA ILE A 162 -10.70 -11.48 23.66
C ILE A 162 -10.93 -11.32 25.17
N ALA A 163 -12.14 -11.62 25.62
CA ALA A 163 -12.46 -11.67 27.03
C ALA A 163 -11.72 -12.86 27.66
N THR A 164 -10.64 -12.57 28.39
CA THR A 164 -10.06 -13.54 29.31
C THR A 164 -10.97 -13.61 30.53
N THR A 165 -11.82 -14.65 30.61
CA THR A 165 -12.48 -15.01 31.87
C THR A 165 -11.42 -15.47 32.86
N ALA A 166 -11.42 -14.82 34.03
CA ALA A 166 -10.62 -15.16 35.20
C ALA A 166 -11.09 -16.47 35.85
#